data_AF-A0A957HJ73-F1
#
_entry.id   AF-A0A957HJ73-F1
#
_cell.length_a   1.000
_cell.length_b   1.000
_cell.length_c   1.000
_cell.angle_alpha   90.00
_cell.angle_beta   90.00
_cell.angle_gamma   90.00
#
_symmetry.space_group_name_H-M   'P 1'
#
loop_
_entity.id
_entity.type
_entity.pdbx_description
1 polymer ?
#
loop_
_entity_poly.entity_id
_entity_poly.type
_entity_poly.pdbx_seq_one_letter_code
_entity_poly.pdbx_strand_id
1 'polypeptide(L)'
;QRVQFAEMLPMDLLVVGCVAVGRQGGRTGKGAGFADLELGIFREVGAIPPHANLVTTVHDLQIVNDDLLTLQTHDSPLDIIVTPNEVIETHTSHPRPQGVYWEAVQAAQYEAIPFLRTLREQLEAR
;
A
#
# COMPACT_ATOMS: atom_id res chain seq x y z
N GLN A 1 -20.03 5.72 -13.20
CA GLN A 1 -19.20 6.85 -13.66
C GLN A 1 -17.74 6.46 -13.44
N ARG A 2 -16.84 6.75 -14.38
CA ARG A 2 -15.39 6.57 -14.16
C ARG A 2 -14.86 7.82 -13.46
N VAL A 3 -14.01 7.65 -12.46
CA VAL A 3 -13.33 8.73 -11.73
C VAL A 3 -11.83 8.59 -11.92
N GLN A 4 -11.12 9.70 -12.05
CA GLN A 4 -9.67 9.75 -12.07
C GLN A 4 -9.11 9.65 -10.64
N PHE A 5 -7.85 9.26 -10.49
CA PHE A 5 -7.17 9.20 -9.19
C PHE A 5 -7.23 10.54 -8.45
N ALA A 6 -7.03 11.66 -9.16
CA ALA A 6 -7.08 13.00 -8.59
C ALA A 6 -8.49 13.45 -8.16
N GLU A 7 -9.54 12.73 -8.57
CA GLU A 7 -10.93 13.00 -8.20
C GLU A 7 -11.40 12.11 -7.04
N MET A 8 -10.54 11.23 -6.52
CA MET A 8 -10.88 10.38 -5.39
C MET A 8 -11.06 11.21 -4.12
N LEU A 9 -12.13 10.90 -3.38
CA LEU A 9 -12.36 11.48 -2.06
C LEU A 9 -11.29 11.00 -1.08
N PRO A 10 -10.97 11.79 -0.05
CA PRO A 10 -10.09 11.35 1.03
C PRO A 10 -10.56 10.02 1.64
N MET A 11 -9.60 9.12 1.89
CA MET A 11 -9.84 7.80 2.45
C MET A 11 -9.16 7.65 3.80
N ASP A 12 -9.94 7.62 4.87
CA ASP A 12 -9.43 7.45 6.24
C ASP A 12 -9.13 5.98 6.60
N LEU A 13 -9.62 5.05 5.77
CA LEU A 13 -9.43 3.60 5.93
C LEU A 13 -9.17 2.95 4.59
N LEU A 14 -8.09 2.18 4.51
CA LEU A 14 -7.69 1.46 3.30
C LEU A 14 -7.59 -0.03 3.64
N VAL A 15 -8.38 -0.86 2.95
CA VAL A 15 -8.33 -2.32 3.12
C VAL A 15 -7.52 -2.92 1.99
N VAL A 16 -6.42 -3.59 2.33
CA VAL A 16 -5.48 -4.13 1.36
C VAL A 16 -5.32 -5.64 1.53
N GLY A 17 -5.41 -6.38 0.43
CA GLY A 17 -5.22 -7.83 0.44
C GLY A 17 -3.76 -8.23 0.68
N CYS A 18 -3.56 -9.24 1.53
CA CYS A 18 -2.23 -9.77 1.87
C CYS A 18 -2.21 -11.31 1.73
N VAL A 19 -1.05 -11.86 1.36
CA VAL A 19 -0.77 -13.30 1.35
C VAL A 19 -0.25 -13.76 2.71
N ALA A 20 0.64 -12.99 3.33
CA ALA A 20 1.10 -13.19 4.70
C ALA A 20 1.37 -11.83 5.37
N VAL A 21 1.30 -11.81 6.70
CA VAL A 21 1.46 -10.62 7.53
C VAL A 21 2.26 -10.93 8.79
N GLY A 22 2.91 -9.90 9.32
CA GLY A 22 3.66 -9.94 10.58
C GLY A 22 2.96 -9.04 11.59
N ARG A 23 3.04 -9.40 12.86
CA ARG A 23 2.38 -8.65 13.94
C ARG A 23 2.90 -7.21 14.07
N GLN A 24 4.10 -6.91 13.56
CA GLN A 24 4.68 -5.57 13.53
C GLN A 24 4.30 -4.74 12.29
N GLY A 25 3.35 -5.22 11.48
CA GLY A 25 2.82 -4.52 10.32
C GLY A 25 3.52 -4.84 9.00
N GLY A 26 4.53 -5.72 9.03
CA GLY A 26 5.09 -6.33 7.83
C GLY A 26 4.00 -7.07 7.04
N ARG A 27 4.09 -7.03 5.70
CA ARG A 27 3.12 -7.70 4.83
C ARG A 27 3.75 -8.13 3.53
N THR A 28 3.17 -9.12 2.88
CA THR A 28 3.51 -9.46 1.50
C THR A 28 2.24 -9.74 0.70
N GLY A 29 2.22 -9.26 -0.54
CA GLY A 29 1.15 -9.51 -1.49
C GLY A 29 1.50 -10.65 -2.44
N LYS A 30 0.95 -10.60 -3.66
CA LYS A 30 1.26 -11.55 -4.73
C LYS A 30 2.61 -11.28 -5.42
N GLY A 31 3.36 -10.26 -4.96
CA GLY A 31 4.69 -9.92 -5.45
C GLY A 31 4.77 -8.94 -6.63
N ALA A 32 3.65 -8.48 -7.18
CA ALA A 32 3.63 -7.58 -8.34
C ALA A 32 3.67 -6.07 -8.00
N GLY A 33 3.73 -5.70 -6.72
CA GLY A 33 3.89 -4.31 -6.28
C GLY A 33 2.73 -3.36 -6.59
N PHE A 34 1.60 -3.84 -7.11
CA PHE A 34 0.47 -2.97 -7.51
C PHE A 34 -0.16 -2.21 -6.35
N ALA A 35 -0.35 -2.87 -5.20
CA ALA A 35 -0.98 -2.23 -4.05
C ALA A 35 -0.15 -1.04 -3.54
N ASP A 36 1.17 -1.21 -3.40
CA ASP A 36 2.04 -0.14 -2.91
C ASP A 36 2.17 0.99 -3.94
N LEU A 37 2.13 0.68 -5.24
CA LEU A 37 2.03 1.69 -6.30
C LEU A 37 0.72 2.51 -6.20
N GLU A 38 -0.43 1.86 -6.06
CA GLU A 38 -1.72 2.54 -5.89
C GLU A 38 -1.75 3.41 -4.64
N LEU A 39 -1.24 2.89 -3.52
CA LEU A 39 -1.11 3.64 -2.26
C LEU A 39 -0.18 4.85 -2.43
N GLY A 40 0.93 4.71 -3.14
CA GLY A 40 1.82 5.82 -3.49
C GLY A 40 1.11 6.90 -4.30
N ILE A 41 0.34 6.51 -5.32
CA ILE A 41 -0.40 7.45 -6.17
C ILE A 41 -1.44 8.21 -5.34
N PHE A 42 -2.20 7.50 -4.50
CA PHE A 42 -3.21 8.12 -3.66
C PHE A 42 -2.61 9.09 -2.62
N ARG A 43 -1.39 8.84 -2.13
CA ARG A 43 -0.66 9.81 -1.31
C ARG A 43 -0.27 11.06 -2.10
N GLU A 44 0.26 10.87 -3.32
CA GLU A 44 0.70 11.98 -4.18
C GLU A 44 -0.45 12.94 -4.54
N VAL A 45 -1.66 12.40 -4.75
CA VAL A 45 -2.84 13.22 -5.04
C VAL A 45 -3.54 13.74 -3.77
N GLY A 46 -3.03 13.42 -2.58
CA GLY A 46 -3.58 13.88 -1.30
C GLY A 46 -4.86 13.16 -0.86
N ALA A 47 -5.18 12.01 -1.46
CA ALA A 47 -6.36 11.22 -1.14
C ALA A 47 -6.18 10.33 0.11
N ILE A 48 -4.96 10.15 0.60
CA ILE A 48 -4.67 9.44 1.86
C ILE A 48 -4.16 10.45 2.88
N PRO A 49 -4.99 10.89 3.85
CA PRO A 49 -4.54 11.79 4.90
C PRO A 49 -3.57 11.08 5.87
N PRO A 50 -2.73 11.80 6.62
CA PRO A 50 -1.72 11.20 7.50
C PRO A 50 -2.25 10.29 8.61
N HIS A 51 -3.53 10.44 8.97
CA HIS A 51 -4.20 9.65 10.00
C HIS A 51 -4.93 8.41 9.45
N ALA A 52 -4.88 8.19 8.13
CA ALA A 52 -5.54 7.07 7.51
C ALA A 52 -4.89 5.75 7.92
N ASN A 53 -5.73 4.75 8.20
CA ASN A 53 -5.28 3.42 8.60
C ASN A 53 -5.24 2.47 7.40
N LEU A 54 -4.13 1.75 7.25
CA LEU A 54 -4.00 0.64 6.32
C LEU A 54 -4.29 -0.67 7.06
N VAL A 55 -5.31 -1.39 6.62
CA VAL A 55 -5.87 -2.54 7.32
C VAL A 55 -5.94 -3.74 6.39
N THR A 56 -5.85 -4.94 6.95
CA THR A 56 -6.10 -6.19 6.21
C THR A 56 -6.95 -7.15 7.03
N THR A 57 -7.61 -8.06 6.32
CA THR A 57 -8.20 -9.27 6.88
C THR A 57 -7.41 -10.48 6.41
N VAL A 58 -7.00 -11.37 7.31
CA VAL A 58 -6.30 -12.61 6.98
C VAL A 58 -6.76 -13.76 7.87
N HIS A 59 -6.49 -15.00 7.48
CA HIS A 59 -6.62 -16.15 8.37
C HIS A 59 -5.41 -16.21 9.32
N ASP A 60 -5.55 -16.80 10.52
CA ASP A 60 -4.47 -16.87 11.52
C ASP A 60 -3.21 -17.58 10.99
N LEU A 61 -3.39 -18.55 10.07
CA LEU A 61 -2.30 -19.25 9.37
C LEU A 61 -1.44 -18.36 8.46
N GLN A 62 -1.92 -17.16 8.12
CA GLN A 62 -1.18 -16.19 7.32
C GLN A 62 -0.39 -15.21 8.18
N ILE A 63 -0.49 -15.30 9.52
CA ILE A 63 0.41 -14.60 10.43
C ILE A 63 1.72 -15.39 10.49
N VAL A 64 2.80 -14.77 10.07
CA VAL A 64 4.15 -15.34 10.06
C VAL A 64 5.08 -14.53 10.97
N ASN A 65 6.27 -15.06 11.25
CA ASN A 65 7.26 -14.30 12.00
C ASN A 65 7.67 -13.03 11.23
N ASP A 66 7.85 -11.92 11.95
CA ASP A 66 8.14 -10.61 11.34
C ASP A 66 9.46 -10.59 10.54
N ASP A 67 10.45 -11.41 10.92
CA ASP A 67 11.75 -11.52 10.24
C ASP A 67 11.65 -12.11 8.82
N LEU A 68 10.54 -12.80 8.50
CA LEU A 68 10.27 -13.31 7.16
C LEU A 68 9.70 -12.24 6.22
N LEU A 69 9.31 -11.07 6.75
CA LEU A 69 8.65 -10.02 5.99
C LEU A 69 9.53 -8.77 5.94
N THR A 70 10.39 -8.73 4.92
CA THR A 70 11.21 -7.54 4.64
C THR A 70 10.40 -6.52 3.87
N LEU A 71 10.14 -5.37 4.48
CA LEU A 71 9.57 -4.21 3.79
C LEU A 71 10.65 -3.41 3.07
N GLN A 72 10.35 -3.01 1.83
CA GLN A 72 11.13 -2.07 1.04
C GLN A 72 10.69 -0.63 1.34
N THR A 73 11.47 0.36 0.89
CA THR A 73 11.20 1.79 1.16
C THR A 73 9.88 2.30 0.61
N HIS A 74 9.36 1.64 -0.44
CA HIS A 74 8.08 1.97 -1.05
C HIS A 74 6.90 1.18 -0.48
N ASP A 75 7.14 0.20 0.39
CA ASP A 75 6.10 -0.64 0.95
C ASP A 75 5.38 0.09 2.09
N SER A 76 4.05 -0.01 2.10
CA SER A 76 3.25 0.54 3.19
C SER A 76 3.03 -0.50 4.29
N PRO A 77 3.48 -0.27 5.53
CA PRO A 77 3.20 -1.17 6.64
C PRO A 77 1.72 -1.12 7.03
N LEU A 78 1.20 -2.23 7.55
CA LEU A 78 -0.15 -2.34 8.10
C LEU A 78 -0.24 -1.68 9.46
N ASP A 79 -1.37 -1.04 9.73
CA ASP A 79 -1.73 -0.47 11.03
C ASP A 79 -2.56 -1.45 11.86
N ILE A 80 -3.46 -2.16 11.19
CA ILE A 80 -4.36 -3.11 11.83
C ILE A 80 -4.43 -4.40 11.02
N ILE A 81 -4.35 -5.52 11.71
CA ILE A 81 -4.55 -6.86 11.14
C ILE A 81 -5.75 -7.47 11.83
N VAL A 82 -6.76 -7.87 11.05
CA VAL A 82 -7.95 -8.53 11.56
C VAL A 82 -7.92 -10.01 11.16
N THR A 83 -8.05 -10.90 12.14
CA THR A 83 -8.28 -12.33 11.91
C THR A 83 -9.66 -12.74 12.44
N PRO A 84 -10.11 -13.98 12.19
CA PRO A 84 -11.32 -14.50 12.82
C PRO A 84 -11.28 -14.48 14.36
N ASN A 85 -10.09 -14.49 14.97
CA ASN A 85 -9.91 -14.67 16.41
C ASN A 85 -9.42 -13.41 17.14
N GLU A 86 -8.79 -12.46 16.45
CA GLU A 86 -8.24 -11.26 17.08
C GLU A 86 -8.16 -10.05 16.13
N VAL A 87 -8.02 -8.87 16.74
CA VAL A 87 -7.64 -7.63 16.07
C VAL A 87 -6.30 -7.19 16.64
N ILE A 88 -5.31 -7.03 15.77
CA ILE A 88 -3.93 -6.69 16.13
C ILE A 88 -3.67 -5.26 15.66
N GLU A 89 -3.51 -4.32 16.59
CA GLU A 89 -2.91 -3.02 16.32
C GLU A 89 -1.39 -3.20 16.27
N THR A 90 -0.78 -2.90 15.13
CA THR A 90 0.63 -3.25 14.89
C THR A 90 1.60 -2.31 15.60
N HIS A 91 1.14 -1.08 15.89
CA HIS A 91 1.95 0.05 16.37
C HIS A 91 3.30 0.14 15.63
N THR A 92 3.26 -0.11 14.32
CA THR A 92 4.45 -0.32 13.51
C THR A 92 5.42 0.86 13.61
N SER A 93 6.71 0.55 13.78
CA SER A 93 7.79 1.54 13.71
C SER A 93 8.34 1.70 12.29
N HIS A 94 7.81 0.97 11.31
CA HIS A 94 8.26 1.05 9.93
C HIS A 94 7.90 2.42 9.33
N PRO A 95 8.84 3.06 8.59
CA PRO A 95 8.55 4.33 7.94
C PRO A 95 7.46 4.14 6.89
N ARG A 96 6.63 5.18 6.72
CA ARG A 96 5.64 5.21 5.64
C ARG A 96 6.20 5.90 4.40
N PRO A 97 5.98 5.35 3.21
CA PRO A 97 6.28 6.04 1.96
C PRO A 97 5.43 7.32 1.86
N GLN A 98 6.02 8.39 1.35
CA GLN A 98 5.34 9.69 1.21
C GLN A 98 4.58 9.85 -0.12
N GLY A 99 4.87 9.01 -1.11
CA GLY A 99 4.37 9.14 -2.47
C GLY A 99 4.76 7.97 -3.35
N VAL A 100 4.78 8.17 -4.66
CA VAL A 100 5.21 7.14 -5.62
C VAL A 100 6.73 7.11 -5.75
N TYR A 101 7.34 5.95 -5.52
CA TYR A 101 8.77 5.70 -5.76
C TYR A 101 8.94 5.27 -7.22
N TRP A 102 8.98 6.23 -8.15
CA TRP A 102 9.00 5.97 -9.60
C TRP A 102 10.20 5.12 -10.05
N GLU A 103 11.30 5.15 -9.30
CA GLU A 103 12.49 4.32 -9.50
C GLU A 103 12.26 2.83 -9.18
N ALA A 104 11.25 2.52 -8.36
CA ALA A 104 10.85 1.15 -8.03
C ALA A 104 9.81 0.57 -9.00
N VAL A 105 9.21 1.41 -9.86
CA VAL A 105 8.19 0.97 -10.83
C VAL A 105 8.84 0.21 -11.98
N GLN A 106 8.46 -1.06 -12.13
CA GLN A 106 9.02 -1.97 -13.12
C GLN A 106 8.46 -1.73 -14.53
N ALA A 107 9.24 -2.07 -15.56
CA ALA A 107 8.81 -1.97 -16.95
C ALA A 107 7.49 -2.73 -17.22
N ALA A 108 7.34 -3.93 -16.65
CA ALA A 108 6.11 -4.72 -16.75
C ALA A 108 4.88 -4.01 -16.16
N GLN A 109 5.05 -3.19 -15.11
CA GLN A 109 3.96 -2.40 -14.54
C GLN A 109 3.54 -1.26 -15.48
N TYR A 110 4.49 -0.60 -16.14
CA TYR A 110 4.18 0.40 -17.18
C TYR A 110 3.49 -0.21 -18.41
N GLU A 111 3.82 -1.44 -18.78
CA GLU A 111 3.15 -2.16 -19.87
C GLU A 111 1.73 -2.59 -19.47
N ALA A 112 1.56 -3.13 -18.26
CA ALA A 112 0.26 -3.57 -17.74
C ALA A 112 -0.68 -2.40 -17.43
N ILE A 113 -0.14 -1.23 -17.09
CA ILE A 113 -0.91 -0.04 -16.74
C ILE A 113 -0.42 1.16 -17.59
N PRO A 114 -0.88 1.28 -18.85
CA PRO A 114 -0.37 2.28 -19.79
C PRO A 114 -0.48 3.73 -19.30
N PHE A 115 -1.49 4.05 -18.49
CA PHE A 115 -1.69 5.42 -18.00
C PHE A 115 -0.64 5.87 -16.98
N LEU A 116 0.17 4.96 -16.41
CA LEU A 116 1.21 5.32 -15.44
C LEU A 116 2.24 6.31 -15.99
N ARG A 117 2.51 6.27 -17.31
CA ARG A 117 3.43 7.23 -17.94
C ARG A 117 2.87 8.65 -17.90
N THR A 118 1.63 8.81 -18.35
CA THR A 118 0.93 10.10 -18.31
C THR A 118 0.73 10.59 -16.88
N LEU A 119 0.41 9.69 -15.95
CA LEU A 119 0.25 10.05 -14.54
C LEU A 119 1.57 10.53 -13.94
N ARG A 120 2.70 9.87 -14.23
CA ARG A 120 4.02 10.29 -13.80
C ARG A 120 4.35 11.71 -14.27
N GLU A 121 4.18 11.97 -15.56
CA GLU A 121 4.43 13.29 -16.15
C GLU A 121 3.57 14.39 -15.48
N GLN A 122 2.31 14.09 -15.18
CA GLN A 122 1.41 15.03 -14.49
C GLN A 122 1.82 15.32 -13.05
N LEU A 123 2.31 14.31 -12.33
CA LEU A 123 2.73 14.46 -10.93
C LEU A 123 4.09 15.14 -10.81
N GLU A 124 5.06 14.81 -11.67
CA GLU A 124 6.38 15.46 -11.70
C GLU A 124 6.33 16.93 -12.18
N ALA A 125 5.26 17.34 -12.87
CA ALA A 125 5.06 18.71 -13.33
C ALA A 125 4.39 19.65 -12.29
N ARG A 126 3.96 19.13 -11.12
CA ARG A 126 3.38 19.92 -10.03
C ARG A 126 4.46 20.47 -9.10
#